data_AF-A0A7J2LWQ8-F1
#
_entry.id   AF-A0A7J2LWQ8-F1
#
_cell.length_a   1.000
_cell.length_b   1.000
_cell.length_c   1.000
_cell.angle_alpha   90.00
_cell.angle_beta   90.00
_cell.angle_gamma   90.00
#
_symmetry.space_group_name_H-M   'P 1'
#
loop_
_entity.id
_entity.type
_entity.pdbx_description
1 polymer ?
#
loop_
_entity_poly.entity_id
_entity_poly.type
_entity_poly.pdbx_seq_one_letter_code
_entity_poly.pdbx_strand_id
1 'polypeptide(L)'
;MGIYCEDSKDIYIIVPLRDAKSYPSRPYVDLLLPIGRFAGECYFWIYTEAKHPIIEFWNERLLPRKVADEDGRRWLFMGKKVLKLDLASPPILRFYDLTDPASDICLVTSNKSFIPHGGFADVERQILGYNRESPGMSQIIPNVATVGRPMNFRLIFTAGAALIRRGGRIRLTIPEGLL
;
A
#
# COMPACT_ATOMS: atom_id res chain seq x y z
N MET A 1 0.64 6.43 5.38
CA MET A 1 0.44 6.55 3.92
C MET A 1 0.37 5.16 3.33
N GLY A 2 -0.82 4.70 2.92
CA GLY A 2 -1.02 3.44 2.21
C GLY A 2 -0.75 3.58 0.72
N ILE A 3 -0.51 2.47 0.04
CA ILE A 3 -0.25 2.43 -1.40
C ILE A 3 -1.40 1.72 -2.08
N TYR A 4 -1.93 2.38 -3.10
CA TYR A 4 -2.90 1.83 -4.03
C TYR A 4 -2.23 1.69 -5.39
N CYS A 5 -2.21 0.48 -5.92
CA CYS A 5 -1.75 0.20 -7.26
C CYS A 5 -2.83 -0.58 -8.00
N GLU A 6 -3.24 -0.03 -9.14
CA GLU A 6 -4.12 -0.69 -10.11
C GLU A 6 -3.27 -0.94 -11.34
N ASP A 7 -2.80 -2.17 -11.51
CA ASP A 7 -2.35 -2.62 -12.82
C ASP A 7 -3.61 -3.05 -13.60
N SER A 8 -3.55 -2.99 -14.93
CA SER A 8 -4.64 -3.26 -15.88
C SER A 8 -5.42 -4.57 -15.70
N LYS A 9 -5.03 -5.45 -14.75
CA LYS A 9 -5.71 -6.69 -14.39
C LYS A 9 -5.88 -6.92 -12.89
N ASP A 10 -5.08 -6.29 -12.04
CA ASP A 10 -5.04 -6.59 -10.61
C ASP A 10 -4.96 -5.33 -9.74
N ILE A 11 -5.64 -5.39 -8.60
CA ILE A 11 -5.55 -4.37 -7.55
C ILE A 11 -4.61 -4.83 -6.44
N TYR A 12 -3.89 -3.88 -5.87
CA TYR A 12 -3.12 -4.05 -4.64
C TYR A 12 -3.36 -2.86 -3.73
N ILE A 13 -3.78 -3.15 -2.50
CA ILE A 13 -4.03 -2.20 -1.44
C ILE A 13 -3.17 -2.63 -0.27
N ILE A 14 -2.13 -1.86 0.04
CA ILE A 14 -1.29 -2.12 1.21
C ILE A 14 -1.36 -0.91 2.14
N VAL A 15 -1.78 -1.15 3.38
CA VAL A 15 -1.99 -0.07 4.36
C VAL A 15 -1.40 -0.48 5.71
N PRO A 16 -0.53 0.33 6.31
CA PRO A 16 -0.09 0.10 7.68
C PRO A 16 -1.24 0.42 8.65
N LEU A 17 -1.49 -0.45 9.62
CA LEU A 17 -2.62 -0.32 10.54
C LEU A 17 -2.46 0.81 11.56
N ARG A 18 -1.29 1.46 11.66
CA ARG A 18 -1.16 2.77 12.32
C ARG A 18 -2.04 3.86 11.71
N ASP A 19 -2.40 3.73 10.44
CA ASP A 19 -3.30 4.67 9.75
C ASP A 19 -4.79 4.32 10.01
N ALA A 20 -5.07 3.20 10.69
CA ALA A 20 -6.42 2.80 11.08
C ALA A 20 -6.91 3.62 12.29
N LYS A 21 -8.23 3.82 12.38
CA LYS A 21 -8.85 4.51 13.51
C LYS A 21 -9.01 3.53 14.67
N SER A 22 -8.34 3.82 15.78
CA SER A 22 -8.54 3.14 17.05
C SER A 22 -9.40 3.98 17.98
N TYR A 23 -10.25 3.33 18.77
CA TYR A 23 -11.07 3.97 19.78
C TYR A 23 -10.85 3.25 21.12
N PRO A 24 -10.53 3.95 22.22
CA PRO A 24 -10.22 3.31 23.51
C PRO A 24 -11.30 2.36 24.05
N SER A 25 -12.56 2.58 23.68
CA SER A 25 -13.71 1.78 24.11
C SER A 25 -14.02 0.57 23.23
N ARG A 26 -13.25 0.32 22.16
CA ARG A 26 -13.51 -0.74 21.18
C ARG A 26 -12.37 -1.75 21.17
N PRO A 27 -12.67 -3.06 21.10
CA PRO A 27 -11.65 -4.11 21.02
C PRO A 27 -11.10 -4.29 19.59
N TYR A 28 -11.26 -3.29 18.71
CA TYR A 28 -10.86 -3.35 17.30
C TYR A 28 -10.40 -2.00 16.77
N VAL A 29 -9.64 -2.05 15.69
CA VAL A 29 -9.29 -0.88 14.87
C VAL A 29 -10.05 -0.92 13.54
N ASP A 30 -10.54 0.25 13.11
CA ASP A 30 -11.30 0.42 11.88
C ASP A 30 -10.38 0.97 10.78
N LEU A 31 -10.27 0.25 9.66
CA LEU A 31 -9.59 0.71 8.45
C LEU A 31 -10.62 0.92 7.33
N LEU A 32 -10.60 2.12 6.77
CA LEU A 32 -11.36 2.44 5.56
C LEU A 32 -10.47 2.19 4.35
N LEU A 33 -10.86 1.29 3.45
CA LEU A 33 -10.02 1.00 2.29
C LEU A 33 -10.05 2.16 1.28
N PRO A 34 -8.89 2.73 0.92
CA PRO A 34 -8.81 3.80 -0.06
C PRO A 34 -8.82 3.19 -1.46
N ILE A 35 -9.99 2.94 -2.04
CA ILE A 35 -10.08 2.28 -3.33
C ILE A 35 -11.05 2.97 -4.29
N GLY A 36 -10.69 3.01 -5.58
CA GLY A 36 -11.59 3.27 -6.69
C GLY A 36 -12.64 2.16 -6.91
N ARG A 37 -13.27 2.15 -8.09
CA ARG A 37 -14.27 1.12 -8.43
C ARG A 37 -13.59 -0.19 -8.80
N PHE A 38 -13.83 -1.24 -8.03
CA PHE A 38 -13.35 -2.60 -8.33
C PHE A 38 -14.45 -3.62 -8.05
N ALA A 39 -14.58 -4.64 -8.91
CA ALA A 39 -15.45 -5.78 -8.66
C ALA A 39 -14.71 -7.07 -9.00
N GLY A 40 -14.51 -7.94 -8.01
CA GLY A 40 -13.75 -9.17 -8.22
C GLY A 40 -13.42 -9.91 -6.93
N GLU A 41 -12.79 -11.07 -7.08
CA GLU A 41 -12.27 -11.84 -5.95
C GLU A 41 -11.00 -11.18 -5.40
N CYS A 42 -11.01 -10.88 -4.10
CA CYS A 42 -9.88 -10.33 -3.36
C CYS A 42 -9.38 -11.32 -2.32
N TYR A 43 -8.08 -11.26 -2.08
CA TYR A 43 -7.30 -12.08 -1.17
C TYR A 43 -6.78 -11.18 -0.05
N PHE A 44 -6.98 -11.61 1.18
CA PHE A 44 -6.69 -10.83 2.37
C PHE A 44 -5.50 -11.41 3.11
N TRP A 45 -4.56 -10.53 3.40
CA TRP A 45 -3.34 -10.83 4.12
C TRP A 45 -3.13 -9.82 5.24
N ILE A 46 -2.57 -10.27 6.36
CA ILE A 46 -2.14 -9.39 7.45
C ILE A 46 -0.72 -9.75 7.89
N TYR A 47 0.13 -8.74 8.02
CA TYR A 47 1.45 -8.85 8.61
C TYR A 47 1.36 -8.45 10.08
N THR A 48 1.53 -9.40 11.00
CA THR A 48 1.35 -9.16 12.43
C THR A 48 2.10 -10.18 13.28
N GLU A 49 2.35 -9.84 14.55
CA GLU A 49 2.83 -10.77 15.58
C GLU A 49 1.69 -11.54 16.24
N ALA A 50 0.45 -11.06 16.11
CA ALA A 50 -0.73 -11.72 16.64
C ALA A 50 -0.87 -13.15 16.10
N LYS A 51 -1.23 -14.10 16.96
CA LYS A 51 -1.42 -15.51 16.57
C LYS A 51 -2.78 -15.75 15.92
N HIS A 52 -3.80 -15.03 16.39
CA HIS A 52 -5.19 -15.23 15.97
C HIS A 52 -5.89 -13.90 15.63
N PRO A 53 -5.32 -13.04 14.76
CA PRO A 53 -6.00 -11.82 14.37
C PRO A 53 -7.31 -12.16 13.64
N ILE A 54 -8.31 -11.29 13.75
CA ILE A 54 -9.57 -11.43 13.03
C ILE A 54 -9.76 -10.21 12.14
N ILE A 55 -10.07 -10.44 10.86
CA ILE A 55 -10.54 -9.37 9.96
C ILE A 55 -12.05 -9.52 9.82
N GLU A 56 -12.80 -8.53 10.25
CA GLU A 56 -14.24 -8.45 10.04
C GLU A 56 -14.57 -7.46 8.92
N PHE A 57 -15.51 -7.86 8.07
CA PHE A 57 -15.99 -7.05 6.96
C PHE A 57 -17.44 -7.39 6.67
N TRP A 58 -18.33 -6.39 6.61
CA TRP A 58 -19.78 -6.58 6.38
C TRP A 58 -20.41 -7.70 7.23
N ASN A 59 -20.05 -7.77 8.53
CA ASN A 59 -20.46 -8.80 9.49
C ASN A 59 -19.93 -10.22 9.24
N GLU A 60 -19.06 -10.41 8.24
CA GLU A 60 -18.33 -11.66 8.06
C GLU A 60 -16.96 -11.58 8.73
N ARG A 61 -16.48 -12.69 9.28
CA ARG A 61 -15.17 -12.79 9.93
C ARG A 61 -14.25 -13.71 9.16
N LEU A 62 -13.05 -13.22 8.87
CA LEU A 62 -11.95 -13.96 8.31
C LEU A 62 -10.96 -14.29 9.43
N LEU A 63 -10.70 -15.59 9.58
CA LEU A 63 -9.73 -16.13 10.52
C LEU A 63 -8.44 -16.53 9.78
N PRO A 64 -7.29 -16.58 10.46
CA PRO A 64 -6.04 -17.00 9.82
C PRO A 64 -6.16 -18.44 9.32
N ARG A 65 -5.77 -18.66 8.06
CA ARG A 65 -5.84 -19.97 7.39
C ARG A 65 -4.48 -20.57 7.11
N LYS A 66 -3.52 -19.73 6.74
CA LYS A 66 -2.17 -20.14 6.36
C LYS A 66 -1.16 -19.08 6.77
N VAL A 67 0.03 -19.53 7.13
CA VAL A 67 1.20 -18.68 7.37
C VAL A 67 2.06 -18.72 6.11
N ALA A 68 2.50 -17.57 5.60
CA ALA A 68 3.40 -17.50 4.44
C ALA A 68 4.88 -17.41 4.83
N ASP A 69 5.19 -16.94 6.05
CA ASP A 69 6.54 -16.77 6.58
C ASP A 69 6.52 -17.01 8.10
N GLU A 70 7.47 -17.76 8.66
CA GLU A 70 7.42 -18.22 10.07
C GLU A 70 8.28 -17.43 11.06
N ASP A 71 9.02 -16.40 10.63
CA ASP A 71 9.93 -15.68 11.53
C ASP A 71 9.29 -14.46 12.22
N GLY A 72 9.08 -14.57 13.53
CA GLY A 72 8.57 -13.48 14.38
C GLY A 72 7.24 -12.92 13.89
N ARG A 73 7.30 -11.75 13.24
CA ARG A 73 6.17 -11.08 12.60
C ARG A 73 5.99 -11.64 11.19
N ARG A 74 4.75 -12.08 10.90
CA ARG A 74 4.47 -12.97 9.77
C ARG A 74 3.27 -12.54 8.96
N TRP A 75 3.28 -12.93 7.70
CA TRP A 75 2.12 -12.81 6.83
C TRP A 75 1.16 -13.98 7.06
N LEU A 76 -0.06 -13.64 7.44
CA LEU A 76 -1.17 -14.57 7.60
C LEU A 76 -2.17 -14.38 6.46
N PHE A 77 -2.45 -15.46 5.74
CA PHE A 77 -3.54 -15.51 4.78
C PHE A 77 -4.86 -15.66 5.55
N MET A 78 -5.74 -14.66 5.41
CA MET A 78 -7.01 -14.60 6.13
C MET A 78 -8.16 -15.23 5.31
N GLY A 79 -8.00 -15.26 3.99
CA GLY A 79 -8.99 -15.83 3.09
C GLY A 79 -9.22 -14.98 1.85
N LYS A 80 -10.29 -15.32 1.13
CA LYS A 80 -10.69 -14.63 -0.09
C LYS A 80 -12.18 -14.34 -0.08
N LYS A 81 -12.56 -13.21 -0.68
CA LYS A 81 -13.96 -12.78 -0.84
C LYS A 81 -14.15 -12.03 -2.14
N VAL A 82 -15.33 -12.18 -2.74
CA VAL A 82 -15.75 -11.32 -3.85
C VAL A 82 -16.16 -9.98 -3.28
N LEU A 83 -15.44 -8.92 -3.65
CA LEU A 83 -15.71 -7.57 -3.23
C LEU A 83 -16.26 -6.77 -4.41
N LYS A 84 -17.24 -5.92 -4.10
CA LYS A 84 -17.66 -4.83 -4.97
C LYS A 84 -17.38 -3.53 -4.23
N LEU A 85 -16.33 -2.86 -4.66
CA LEU A 85 -15.72 -1.71 -4.04
C LEU A 85 -16.10 -0.46 -4.84
N ASP A 86 -16.55 0.58 -4.15
CA ASP A 86 -16.90 1.88 -4.74
C ASP A 86 -16.47 3.00 -3.80
N LEU A 87 -15.87 4.06 -4.35
CA LEU A 87 -15.46 5.28 -3.63
C LEU A 87 -16.64 5.92 -2.87
N ALA A 88 -17.85 5.77 -3.40
CA ALA A 88 -19.06 6.32 -2.77
C ALA A 88 -19.44 5.59 -1.46
N SER A 89 -18.96 4.36 -1.27
CA SER A 89 -19.21 3.55 -0.06
C SER A 89 -17.99 2.67 0.21
N PRO A 90 -16.88 3.27 0.68
CA PRO A 90 -15.64 2.53 0.90
C PRO A 90 -15.88 1.52 2.02
N PRO A 91 -15.43 0.26 1.84
CA PRO A 91 -15.57 -0.76 2.86
C PRO A 91 -14.79 -0.40 4.12
N ILE A 92 -15.38 -0.73 5.27
CA ILE A 92 -14.69 -0.66 6.57
C ILE A 92 -14.28 -2.08 6.94
N LEU A 93 -12.97 -2.30 7.04
CA LEU A 93 -12.41 -3.49 7.66
C LEU A 93 -12.20 -3.23 9.14
N ARG A 94 -12.59 -4.17 9.99
CA ARG A 94 -12.30 -4.13 11.43
C ARG A 94 -11.28 -5.21 11.77
N PHE A 95 -10.30 -4.87 12.58
CA PHE A 95 -9.27 -5.81 13.01
C PHE A 95 -9.35 -6.02 14.51
N TYR A 96 -9.50 -7.26 14.95
CA TYR A 96 -9.57 -7.66 16.35
C TYR A 96 -8.34 -8.49 16.73
N ASP A 97 -8.13 -8.62 18.04
CA ASP A 97 -7.11 -9.48 18.66
C ASP A 97 -5.68 -9.20 18.15
N LEU A 98 -5.42 -7.92 17.82
CA LEU A 98 -4.09 -7.42 17.51
C LEU A 98 -3.33 -7.09 18.80
N THR A 99 -2.03 -7.38 18.82
CA THR A 99 -1.17 -7.07 19.98
C THR A 99 -0.63 -5.64 19.91
N ASP A 100 -0.12 -5.23 18.75
CA ASP A 100 0.30 -3.85 18.45
C ASP A 100 -0.06 -3.49 17.00
N PRO A 101 -1.18 -2.77 16.76
CA PRO A 101 -1.59 -2.41 15.41
C PRO A 101 -0.69 -1.38 14.73
N ALA A 102 0.19 -0.66 15.45
CA ALA A 102 0.99 0.41 14.83
C ALA A 102 2.01 -0.11 13.82
N SER A 103 2.48 -1.33 14.02
CA SER A 103 3.47 -2.01 13.19
C SER A 103 2.85 -2.98 12.19
N ASP A 104 1.55 -3.29 12.34
CA ASP A 104 0.82 -4.26 11.51
C ASP A 104 0.50 -3.70 10.12
N ILE A 105 0.34 -4.59 9.14
CA ILE A 105 0.06 -4.22 7.75
C ILE A 105 -1.10 -5.05 7.23
N CYS A 106 -2.09 -4.39 6.64
CA CYS A 106 -3.12 -5.06 5.85
C CYS A 106 -2.74 -5.00 4.36
N LEU A 107 -2.84 -6.16 3.69
CA LEU A 107 -2.74 -6.26 2.24
C LEU A 107 -4.03 -6.89 1.70
N VAL A 108 -4.63 -6.23 0.71
CA VAL A 108 -5.73 -6.75 -0.09
C VAL A 108 -5.29 -6.75 -1.55
N THR A 109 -5.44 -7.88 -2.24
CA THR A 109 -5.09 -7.98 -3.66
C THR A 109 -6.06 -8.87 -4.43
N SER A 110 -6.27 -8.62 -5.71
CA SER A 110 -6.99 -9.57 -6.59
C SER A 110 -6.11 -10.65 -7.19
N ASN A 111 -4.78 -10.51 -7.09
CA ASN A 111 -3.85 -11.48 -7.65
C ASN A 111 -3.77 -12.72 -6.76
N LYS A 112 -4.41 -13.81 -7.21
CA LYS A 112 -4.44 -15.11 -6.53
C LYS A 112 -3.07 -15.75 -6.31
N SER A 113 -2.09 -15.38 -7.13
CA SER A 113 -0.74 -15.95 -7.11
C SER A 113 0.24 -15.11 -6.30
N PHE A 114 -0.18 -13.94 -5.79
CA PHE A 114 0.68 -13.07 -5.01
C PHE A 114 0.83 -13.60 -3.57
N ILE A 115 2.07 -13.82 -3.16
CA ILE A 115 2.43 -14.21 -1.80
C ILE A 115 3.33 -13.11 -1.25
N PRO A 116 2.91 -12.36 -0.20
CA PRO A 116 3.72 -11.30 0.35
C PRO A 116 4.88 -11.86 1.18
N HIS A 117 6.05 -11.22 1.04
CA HIS A 117 7.25 -11.50 1.85
C HIS A 117 7.85 -10.22 2.44
N GLY A 118 8.46 -10.31 3.62
CA GLY A 118 9.07 -9.15 4.29
C GLY A 118 8.07 -8.11 4.79
N GLY A 119 8.57 -6.93 5.17
CA GLY A 119 7.75 -5.85 5.74
C GLY A 119 7.07 -4.97 4.67
N PHE A 120 6.50 -3.84 5.10
CA PHE A 120 5.76 -2.91 4.23
C PHE A 120 6.57 -2.50 2.99
N ALA A 121 7.83 -2.12 3.20
CA ALA A 121 8.70 -1.67 2.13
C ALA A 121 9.06 -2.81 1.16
N ASP A 122 9.14 -4.06 1.62
CA ASP A 122 9.45 -5.21 0.77
C ASP A 122 8.26 -5.60 -0.09
N VAL A 123 7.04 -5.56 0.48
CA VAL A 123 5.80 -5.82 -0.27
C VAL A 123 5.48 -4.68 -1.23
N GLU A 124 5.72 -3.43 -0.86
CA GLU A 124 5.66 -2.29 -1.78
C GLU A 124 6.57 -2.53 -3.00
N ARG A 125 7.80 -3.01 -2.79
CA ARG A 125 8.72 -3.35 -3.90
C ARG A 125 8.21 -4.51 -4.75
N GLN A 126 7.66 -5.56 -4.13
CA GLN A 126 7.07 -6.70 -4.85
C GLN A 126 5.90 -6.26 -5.74
N ILE A 127 5.04 -5.36 -5.25
CA ILE A 127 3.89 -4.84 -5.99
C ILE A 127 4.32 -3.92 -7.12
N LEU A 128 5.17 -2.93 -6.82
CA LEU A 128 5.53 -1.88 -7.77
C LEU A 128 6.65 -2.33 -8.74
N GLY A 129 7.31 -3.45 -8.46
CA GLY A 129 8.41 -3.97 -9.27
C GLY A 129 9.67 -3.08 -9.28
N TYR A 130 9.81 -2.17 -8.31
CA TYR A 130 11.01 -1.34 -8.15
C TYR A 130 11.92 -1.92 -7.06
N ASN A 131 13.17 -2.22 -7.42
CA ASN A 131 14.24 -2.35 -6.43
C ASN A 131 14.70 -0.94 -6.02
N ARG A 132 14.89 -0.69 -4.72
CA ARG A 132 15.46 0.58 -4.22
C ARG A 132 16.94 0.76 -4.55
N GLU A 133 17.53 -0.12 -5.36
CA GLU A 133 18.75 0.16 -6.10
C GLU A 133 18.45 1.20 -7.19
N SER A 134 18.26 2.44 -6.72
CA SER A 134 18.09 3.69 -7.46
C SER A 134 17.29 3.57 -8.78
N PRO A 135 16.00 4.00 -8.83
CA PRO A 135 15.36 4.28 -10.13
C PRO A 135 16.12 5.37 -10.91
N GLY A 136 17.01 6.08 -10.21
CA GLY A 136 17.81 7.18 -10.69
C GLY A 136 17.83 8.30 -9.67
N MET A 137 18.76 9.21 -9.82
CA MET A 137 18.81 10.45 -9.05
C MET A 137 18.26 11.59 -9.92
N SER A 138 17.38 12.42 -9.35
CA SER A 138 16.98 13.68 -9.97
C SER A 138 17.60 14.85 -9.24
N GLN A 139 18.08 15.83 -10.02
CA GLN A 139 18.61 17.09 -9.51
C GLN A 139 17.93 18.24 -10.25
N ILE A 140 17.51 19.26 -9.52
CA ILE A 140 17.01 20.52 -10.08
C ILE A 140 18.03 21.62 -9.80
N ILE A 141 18.38 22.40 -10.83
CA ILE A 141 19.34 23.49 -10.75
C ILE A 141 18.72 24.76 -11.35
N PRO A 142 18.63 25.85 -10.59
CA PRO A 142 18.99 25.96 -9.16
C PRO A 142 17.97 25.24 -8.27
N ASN A 143 18.40 24.83 -7.08
CA ASN A 143 17.53 24.23 -6.05
C ASN A 143 16.94 25.26 -5.07
N VAL A 144 17.33 26.53 -5.20
CA VAL A 144 16.82 27.67 -4.44
C VAL A 144 16.53 28.79 -5.43
N ALA A 145 15.36 29.42 -5.31
CA ALA A 145 14.94 30.53 -6.15
C ALA A 145 14.33 31.65 -5.30
N THR A 146 14.47 32.90 -5.77
CA THR A 146 13.83 34.05 -5.13
C THR A 146 12.39 34.17 -5.59
N VAL A 147 11.45 34.30 -4.65
CA VAL A 147 10.02 34.43 -4.93
C VAL A 147 9.73 35.69 -5.75
N GLY A 148 8.86 35.57 -6.76
CA GLY A 148 8.39 36.71 -7.57
C GLY A 148 9.26 37.10 -8.76
N ARG A 149 10.30 36.31 -9.09
CA ARG A 149 11.09 36.50 -10.32
C ARG A 149 11.06 35.25 -11.20
N PRO A 150 10.79 35.38 -12.52
CA PRO A 150 10.89 34.27 -13.45
C PRO A 150 12.31 33.68 -13.44
N MET A 151 12.41 32.35 -13.39
CA MET A 151 13.69 31.65 -13.36
C MET A 151 13.65 30.38 -14.20
N ASN A 152 14.77 30.09 -14.88
CA ASN A 152 14.93 28.86 -15.64
C ASN A 152 15.50 27.78 -14.73
N PHE A 153 14.81 26.64 -14.66
CA PHE A 153 15.28 25.45 -13.96
C PHE A 153 15.76 24.40 -14.96
N ARG A 154 16.88 23.76 -14.63
CA ARG A 154 17.38 22.56 -15.30
C ARG A 154 17.09 21.36 -14.42
N LEU A 155 16.29 20.44 -14.92
CA LEU A 155 16.10 19.14 -14.30
C LEU A 155 17.04 18.13 -14.97
N ILE A 156 17.88 17.49 -14.16
CA ILE A 156 18.76 16.40 -14.58
C ILE A 156 18.22 15.12 -13.94
N PHE A 157 17.98 14.10 -14.76
CA PHE A 157 17.63 12.76 -14.28
C PHE A 157 18.71 11.79 -14.72
N THR A 158 19.36 11.13 -13.76
CA THR A 158 20.34 10.09 -13.99
C THR A 158 19.69 8.76 -13.67
N ALA A 159 19.36 7.95 -14.68
CA ALA A 159 18.79 6.62 -14.47
C ALA A 159 19.75 5.75 -13.63
N GLY A 160 19.21 5.00 -12.66
CA GLY A 160 20.01 4.08 -11.87
C GLY A 160 20.01 2.67 -12.46
N ALA A 161 20.45 1.69 -11.66
CA ALA A 161 20.68 0.31 -12.12
C ALA A 161 19.40 -0.37 -12.63
N ALA A 162 18.25 0.00 -12.09
CA ALA A 162 16.96 -0.37 -12.63
C ALA A 162 16.58 0.55 -13.81
N LEU A 163 16.74 0.05 -15.04
CA LEU A 163 16.34 0.75 -16.26
C LEU A 163 14.84 1.09 -16.24
N ILE A 164 14.48 2.27 -16.74
CA ILE A 164 13.08 2.62 -17.03
C ILE A 164 12.57 1.64 -18.09
N ARG A 165 11.58 0.81 -17.73
CA ARG A 165 10.98 -0.15 -18.65
C ARG A 165 10.38 0.55 -19.87
N ARG A 166 10.34 -0.13 -21.02
CA ARG A 166 9.71 0.39 -22.25
C ARG A 166 8.26 0.78 -21.95
N GLY A 167 7.91 2.04 -22.20
CA GLY A 167 6.58 2.60 -21.89
C GLY A 167 6.45 3.26 -20.51
N GLY A 168 7.48 3.17 -19.66
CA GLY A 168 7.56 3.91 -18.42
C GLY A 168 7.59 5.42 -18.67
N ARG A 169 7.00 6.19 -17.75
CA ARG A 169 6.86 7.65 -17.86
C ARG A 169 7.50 8.31 -16.65
N ILE A 170 8.24 9.40 -16.88
CA ILE A 170 8.70 10.29 -15.82
C ILE A 170 7.59 11.33 -15.60
N ARG A 171 7.06 11.41 -14.38
CA ARG A 171 6.09 12.44 -13.99
C ARG A 171 6.82 13.61 -13.36
N LEU A 172 6.63 14.80 -13.91
CA LEU A 172 7.06 16.06 -13.32
C LEU A 172 5.86 16.74 -12.68
N THR A 173 5.94 17.04 -11.40
CA THR A 173 4.91 17.80 -10.69
C THR A 173 5.47 19.17 -10.36
N ILE A 174 4.90 20.21 -10.97
CA ILE A 174 5.25 21.60 -10.69
C ILE A 174 4.19 22.15 -9.72
N PRO A 175 4.55 22.61 -8.52
CA PRO A 175 3.61 23.24 -7.59
C PRO A 175 2.99 24.49 -8.21
N GLU A 176 1.70 24.74 -7.96
CA GLU A 176 0.98 25.89 -8.52
C GLU A 176 1.59 27.26 -8.16
N GLY A 177 2.39 27.34 -7.09
CA GLY A 177 3.10 28.57 -6.69
C GLY A 177 4.37 28.91 -7.50
N LEU A 178 4.70 28.13 -8.53
CA LEU A 178 5.88 28.29 -9.40
C LEU A 178 5.52 28.66 -10.85
N LEU A 179 4.23 28.77 -11.18
CA LEU A 179 3.71 29.17 -12.49
C LEU A 179 3.31 30.64 -12.52
#